data_AF-A0A433PR67-F1
#
_entry.id   AF-A0A433PR67-F1
#
_cell.length_a   1.000
_cell.length_b   1.000
_cell.length_c   1.000
_cell.angle_alpha   90.00
_cell.angle_beta   90.00
_cell.angle_gamma   90.00
#
_symmetry.space_group_name_H-M   'P 1'
#
loop_
_entity.id
_entity.type
_entity.pdbx_description
1 polymer ?
#
loop_
_entity_poly.entity_id
_entity_poly.type
_entity_poly.pdbx_seq_one_letter_code
_entity_poly.pdbx_strand_id
1 'polypeptide(L)'
;MRLVGDSCNPTQRPYTPPASNITPFTPSGYSSVRHPNSDYSQEEATNLDVVLSCSKAFQPKLYKALTVNNWLQFSNHTNGHYSLESVHDSLHDSLHDTVGGNGGHMAYADVAAMDPIFFLHHANVNRLLAIWQVASGDKWMITQPDLGESTYLEPFRKDGVTFFTSKDVR
;
A
#
# COMPACT_ATOMS: atom_id res chain seq x y z
N MET A 1 -8.81 -3.52 -33.86
CA MET A 1 -8.16 -2.95 -32.68
C MET A 1 -7.46 -4.09 -31.98
N ARG A 2 -6.17 -3.97 -31.62
CA ARG A 2 -5.44 -4.98 -30.86
C ARG A 2 -5.38 -4.49 -29.41
N LEU A 3 -5.82 -5.29 -28.45
CA LEU A 3 -5.77 -4.94 -27.03
C LEU A 3 -4.36 -5.19 -26.47
N VAL A 4 -4.02 -4.48 -25.40
CA VAL A 4 -2.78 -4.71 -24.64
C VAL A 4 -2.96 -6.01 -23.84
N GLY A 5 -2.61 -7.12 -24.48
CA GLY A 5 -2.92 -8.49 -24.05
C GLY A 5 -3.00 -9.49 -25.22
N ASP A 6 -3.30 -9.02 -26.44
CA ASP A 6 -3.41 -9.83 -27.68
C ASP A 6 -2.04 -10.28 -28.25
N SER A 7 -0.97 -10.00 -27.52
CA SER A 7 0.38 -10.50 -27.74
C SER A 7 0.80 -11.20 -26.46
N CYS A 8 1.15 -12.48 -26.55
CA CYS A 8 1.66 -13.24 -25.41
C CYS A 8 2.75 -12.46 -24.69
N ASN A 9 2.62 -12.32 -23.37
CA ASN A 9 3.65 -11.74 -22.49
C ASN A 9 5.02 -12.32 -22.88
N PRO A 10 6.02 -11.50 -23.24
CA PRO A 10 7.27 -11.96 -23.85
C PRO A 10 7.89 -13.10 -23.05
N THR A 11 7.94 -14.29 -23.65
CA THR A 11 8.19 -15.57 -22.97
C THR A 11 9.66 -15.80 -22.56
N GLN A 12 10.45 -14.74 -22.41
CA GLN A 12 11.83 -14.79 -21.93
C GLN A 12 11.84 -14.80 -20.39
N ARG A 13 11.38 -15.91 -19.82
CA ARG A 13 11.79 -16.34 -18.48
C ARG A 13 13.03 -17.25 -18.60
N PRO A 14 13.94 -17.27 -17.61
CA PRO A 14 13.91 -16.47 -16.39
C PRO A 14 14.23 -14.99 -16.64
N TYR A 15 13.60 -14.11 -15.86
CA TYR A 15 14.10 -12.75 -15.61
C TYR A 15 14.71 -12.76 -14.21
N THR A 16 15.79 -11.99 -14.00
CA THR A 16 16.40 -11.81 -12.69
C THR A 16 16.37 -10.31 -12.38
N PRO A 17 15.70 -9.86 -11.31
CA PRO A 17 15.69 -8.46 -10.94
C PRO A 17 17.10 -8.01 -10.49
N PRO A 18 17.33 -6.69 -10.37
CA PRO A 18 18.41 -6.15 -9.55
C PRO A 18 18.41 -6.74 -8.13
N ALA A 19 19.50 -6.55 -7.38
CA ALA A 19 19.62 -7.02 -6.00
C ALA A 19 18.44 -6.53 -5.13
N SER A 20 18.00 -7.33 -4.15
CA SER A 20 16.74 -7.15 -3.41
C SER A 20 16.58 -5.83 -2.64
N ASN A 21 17.65 -5.05 -2.50
CA ASN A 21 17.65 -3.69 -1.96
C ASN A 21 17.37 -2.60 -3.03
N ILE A 22 16.97 -2.97 -4.25
CA ILE A 22 16.66 -2.09 -5.38
C ILE A 22 15.26 -2.45 -5.90
N THR A 23 14.46 -1.43 -6.20
CA THR A 23 13.11 -1.54 -6.77
C THR A 23 13.07 -2.42 -8.04
N PRO A 24 12.23 -3.47 -8.09
CA PRO A 24 12.24 -4.49 -9.14
C PRO A 24 11.46 -4.05 -10.39
N PHE A 25 12.04 -3.15 -11.18
CA PHE A 25 11.46 -2.71 -12.46
C PHE A 25 11.50 -3.80 -13.53
N THR A 26 10.36 -4.38 -13.85
CA THR A 26 10.20 -5.33 -14.96
C THR A 26 10.32 -4.67 -16.35
N PRO A 27 10.77 -5.40 -17.39
CA PRO A 27 10.84 -4.85 -18.76
C PRO A 27 9.46 -4.53 -19.34
N SER A 28 9.43 -3.71 -20.39
CA SER A 28 8.18 -3.35 -21.08
C SER A 28 7.43 -4.59 -21.60
N GLY A 29 6.13 -4.65 -21.34
CA GLY A 29 5.25 -5.78 -21.71
C GLY A 29 5.12 -6.89 -20.67
N TYR A 30 5.90 -6.86 -19.58
CA TYR A 30 5.75 -7.79 -18.46
C TYR A 30 4.63 -7.31 -17.51
N SER A 31 4.05 -8.25 -16.74
CA SER A 31 3.02 -7.99 -15.73
C SER A 31 3.63 -7.81 -14.32
N SER A 32 2.85 -7.28 -13.37
CA SER A 32 3.26 -7.29 -11.96
C SER A 32 3.47 -8.72 -11.44
N VAL A 33 4.43 -8.89 -10.53
CA VAL A 33 4.80 -10.17 -9.95
C VAL A 33 4.61 -10.12 -8.44
N ARG A 34 3.98 -11.17 -7.94
CA ARG A 34 3.69 -11.46 -6.53
C ARG A 34 4.35 -12.79 -6.19
N HIS A 35 5.09 -12.85 -5.10
CA HIS A 35 5.93 -13.96 -4.67
C HIS A 35 6.80 -14.50 -5.82
N PRO A 36 7.79 -13.72 -6.28
CA PRO A 36 8.70 -14.18 -7.31
C PRO A 36 9.55 -15.36 -6.83
N ASN A 37 9.50 -16.46 -7.56
CA ASN A 37 10.50 -17.53 -7.47
C ASN A 37 11.86 -17.09 -8.07
N SER A 38 12.83 -18.00 -8.13
CA SER A 38 14.16 -17.78 -8.74
C SER A 38 14.13 -17.23 -10.18
N ASP A 39 13.06 -17.53 -10.91
CA ASP A 39 12.87 -17.20 -12.33
C ASP A 39 11.94 -16.00 -12.50
N TYR A 40 11.61 -15.32 -11.40
CA TYR A 40 10.67 -14.21 -11.28
C TYR A 40 9.26 -14.53 -11.78
N SER A 41 8.81 -15.75 -11.50
CA SER A 41 7.44 -16.24 -11.68
C SER A 41 6.66 -16.23 -10.36
N GLN A 42 5.35 -16.02 -10.38
CA GLN A 42 4.54 -16.02 -9.16
C GLN A 42 4.43 -17.42 -8.52
N GLU A 43 4.58 -17.51 -7.19
CA GLU A 43 4.35 -18.73 -6.41
C GLU A 43 2.97 -18.75 -5.70
N GLU A 44 2.32 -19.92 -5.70
CA GLU A 44 1.00 -20.12 -5.07
C GLU A 44 1.05 -20.26 -3.53
N ALA A 45 2.26 -20.22 -2.93
CA ALA A 45 2.46 -20.23 -1.47
C ALA A 45 1.73 -19.07 -0.77
N THR A 46 1.61 -17.92 -1.47
CA THR A 46 0.75 -16.75 -1.18
C THR A 46 -0.44 -17.03 -0.27
N ASN A 47 -1.28 -18.01 -0.63
CA ASN A 47 -2.59 -18.20 0.00
C ASN A 47 -2.52 -18.62 1.49
N LEU A 48 -1.51 -19.38 1.91
CA LEU A 48 -1.46 -19.88 3.29
C LEU A 48 -0.97 -18.81 4.27
N ASP A 49 0.08 -18.09 3.91
CA ASP A 49 0.69 -17.08 4.78
C ASP A 49 -0.20 -15.84 4.92
N VAL A 50 -0.97 -15.46 3.87
CA VAL A 50 -2.04 -14.44 3.98
C VAL A 50 -3.01 -14.83 5.10
N VAL A 51 -3.57 -16.04 5.05
CA VAL A 51 -4.59 -16.50 6.01
C VAL A 51 -4.03 -16.56 7.43
N LEU A 52 -2.80 -17.06 7.61
CA LEU A 52 -2.15 -17.14 8.92
C LEU A 52 -1.80 -15.74 9.48
N SER A 53 -1.34 -14.82 8.64
CA SER A 53 -0.95 -13.46 9.03
C SER A 53 -2.18 -12.60 9.39
N CYS A 54 -3.28 -12.72 8.63
CA CYS A 54 -4.55 -12.04 8.89
C CYS A 54 -5.09 -12.30 10.31
N SER A 55 -5.13 -13.57 10.75
CA SER A 55 -5.65 -13.94 12.08
C SER A 55 -4.69 -13.61 13.23
N LYS A 56 -3.36 -13.71 13.01
CA LYS A 56 -2.36 -13.56 14.08
C LYS A 56 -1.89 -12.12 14.30
N ALA A 57 -1.73 -11.35 13.22
CA ALA A 57 -1.10 -10.02 13.26
C ALA A 57 -2.10 -8.90 12.90
N PHE A 58 -2.82 -9.03 11.79
CA PHE A 58 -3.65 -7.95 11.25
C PHE A 58 -4.82 -7.60 12.18
N GLN A 59 -5.67 -8.58 12.56
CA GLN A 59 -6.84 -8.33 13.41
C GLN A 59 -6.51 -7.62 14.75
N PRO A 60 -5.54 -8.10 15.59
CA PRO A 60 -5.26 -7.44 16.87
C PRO A 60 -4.60 -6.07 16.72
N LYS A 61 -3.71 -5.88 15.72
CA LYS A 61 -3.08 -4.57 15.46
C LYS A 61 -4.11 -3.56 14.95
N LEU A 62 -5.01 -3.97 14.05
CA LEU A 62 -6.10 -3.13 13.55
C LEU A 62 -7.07 -2.71 14.68
N TYR A 63 -7.45 -3.64 15.56
CA TYR A 63 -8.29 -3.31 16.72
C TYR A 63 -7.64 -2.25 17.61
N LYS A 64 -6.32 -2.34 17.84
CA LYS A 64 -5.57 -1.32 18.58
C LYS A 64 -5.50 0.02 17.85
N ALA A 65 -5.22 0.02 16.55
CA ALA A 65 -5.17 1.25 15.74
C ALA A 65 -6.48 2.02 15.77
N LEU A 66 -7.63 1.34 15.66
CA LEU A 66 -8.96 1.96 15.75
C LEU A 66 -9.32 2.49 17.15
N THR A 67 -8.54 2.18 18.20
CA THR A 67 -8.67 2.78 19.53
C THR A 67 -7.74 3.98 19.79
N VAL A 68 -6.80 4.26 18.89
CA VAL A 68 -5.90 5.42 19.02
C VAL A 68 -6.65 6.69 18.64
N ASN A 69 -6.77 7.64 19.57
CA ASN A 69 -7.56 8.86 19.39
C ASN A 69 -6.73 10.12 19.11
N ASN A 70 -5.49 9.96 18.61
CA ASN A 70 -4.59 11.06 18.28
C ASN A 70 -4.17 10.95 16.80
N TRP A 71 -4.30 12.04 16.03
CA TRP A 71 -3.99 12.02 14.60
C TRP A 71 -2.53 11.67 14.30
N LEU A 72 -1.55 12.20 15.03
CA LEU A 72 -0.13 11.91 14.76
C LEU A 72 0.23 10.46 15.07
N GLN A 73 -0.46 9.81 16.02
CA GLN A 73 -0.25 8.40 16.34
C GLN A 73 -1.03 7.47 15.41
N PHE A 74 -2.14 7.94 14.82
CA PHE A 74 -2.97 7.15 13.91
C PHE A 74 -2.56 7.27 12.44
N SER A 75 -2.14 8.44 11.97
CA SER A 75 -2.02 8.73 10.52
C SER A 75 -0.76 8.21 9.83
N ASN A 76 0.25 7.77 10.57
CA ASN A 76 1.58 7.47 10.04
C ASN A 76 2.27 6.38 10.89
N HIS A 77 3.42 5.88 10.42
CA HIS A 77 4.19 4.81 11.08
C HIS A 77 5.25 5.33 12.09
N THR A 78 5.34 6.64 12.35
CA THR A 78 6.37 7.16 13.27
C THR A 78 6.13 6.72 14.71
N ASN A 79 7.22 6.62 15.48
CA ASN A 79 7.22 6.33 16.92
C ASN A 79 6.61 4.97 17.34
N GLY A 80 6.39 4.04 16.40
CA GLY A 80 6.02 2.64 16.70
C GLY A 80 4.63 2.46 17.32
N HIS A 81 3.70 3.37 17.01
CA HIS A 81 2.32 3.29 17.49
C HIS A 81 1.44 2.39 16.61
N TYR A 82 0.33 1.89 17.15
CA TYR A 82 -0.71 1.24 16.35
C TYR A 82 -1.46 2.30 15.54
N SER A 83 -1.34 2.25 14.23
CA SER A 83 -1.74 3.31 13.30
C SER A 83 -2.59 2.77 12.15
N LEU A 84 -3.19 3.66 11.36
CA LEU A 84 -3.70 3.34 10.03
C LEU A 84 -2.59 2.72 9.17
N GLU A 85 -1.39 3.29 9.23
CA GLU A 85 -0.22 2.71 8.57
C GLU A 85 0.14 1.31 9.06
N SER A 86 -0.32 0.88 10.24
CA SER A 86 -0.23 -0.53 10.62
C SER A 86 -1.06 -1.46 9.72
N VAL A 87 -1.74 -1.02 8.66
CA VAL A 87 -2.22 -1.92 7.58
C VAL A 87 -1.16 -2.19 6.49
N HIS A 88 -0.16 -1.32 6.38
CA HIS A 88 1.07 -1.51 5.59
C HIS A 88 2.16 -2.10 6.50
N ASP A 89 2.44 -1.42 7.61
CA ASP A 89 3.59 -1.57 8.50
C ASP A 89 3.40 -2.58 9.65
N SER A 90 2.25 -3.24 9.78
CA SER A 90 2.16 -4.39 10.70
C SER A 90 3.05 -5.59 10.30
N LEU A 91 3.77 -5.43 9.18
CA LEU A 91 3.57 -6.18 7.95
C LEU A 91 4.34 -5.53 6.76
N HIS A 92 5.26 -4.57 6.99
CA HIS A 92 6.21 -4.11 5.97
C HIS A 92 7.01 -5.31 5.44
N ASP A 93 7.37 -6.21 6.36
CA ASP A 93 7.99 -7.52 6.08
C ASP A 93 6.94 -8.67 6.16
N SER A 94 5.64 -8.37 5.97
CA SER A 94 4.62 -9.42 5.71
C SER A 94 3.46 -9.02 4.80
N LEU A 95 2.46 -8.15 5.01
CA LEU A 95 1.41 -7.93 3.96
C LEU A 95 2.03 -7.56 2.61
N HIS A 96 3.09 -6.77 2.64
CA HIS A 96 3.97 -6.51 1.49
C HIS A 96 4.72 -7.80 1.04
N ASP A 97 5.39 -8.54 1.93
CA ASP A 97 6.01 -9.86 1.66
C ASP A 97 5.06 -11.09 1.54
N THR A 98 3.74 -10.90 1.56
CA THR A 98 2.72 -11.96 1.74
C THR A 98 1.60 -11.80 0.72
N VAL A 99 1.38 -10.59 0.19
CA VAL A 99 0.76 -10.37 -1.13
C VAL A 99 1.82 -10.17 -2.22
N GLY A 100 2.91 -9.45 -1.94
CA GLY A 100 3.98 -9.14 -2.90
C GLY A 100 5.17 -10.09 -2.85
N GLY A 101 5.60 -10.53 -1.66
CA GLY A 101 6.81 -11.34 -1.49
C GLY A 101 8.11 -10.55 -1.70
N ASN A 102 9.22 -11.03 -1.12
CA ASN A 102 10.53 -10.42 -1.29
C ASN A 102 10.88 -10.30 -2.78
N GLY A 103 11.16 -9.09 -3.25
CA GLY A 103 11.41 -8.80 -4.66
C GLY A 103 10.15 -8.63 -5.54
N GLY A 104 8.92 -8.81 -5.06
CA GLY A 104 7.70 -8.63 -5.86
C GLY A 104 7.12 -7.21 -5.79
N HIS A 105 6.36 -6.79 -6.80
CA HIS A 105 5.99 -5.38 -7.02
C HIS A 105 5.24 -4.74 -5.84
N MET A 106 4.30 -5.46 -5.22
CA MET A 106 3.56 -4.93 -4.07
C MET A 106 4.45 -4.60 -2.87
N ALA A 107 5.66 -5.16 -2.76
CA ALA A 107 6.56 -4.92 -1.63
C ALA A 107 7.37 -3.61 -1.72
N TYR A 108 7.39 -2.92 -2.87
CA TYR A 108 8.19 -1.71 -3.08
C TYR A 108 7.30 -0.53 -3.45
N ALA A 109 7.31 0.54 -2.64
CA ALA A 109 6.40 1.69 -2.78
C ALA A 109 6.41 2.31 -4.21
N ASP A 110 7.59 2.39 -4.84
CA ASP A 110 7.81 2.88 -6.20
C ASP A 110 6.97 2.17 -7.29
N VAL A 111 6.65 0.88 -7.09
CA VAL A 111 6.01 0.01 -8.10
C VAL A 111 4.77 -0.73 -7.60
N ALA A 112 4.44 -0.66 -6.31
CA ALA A 112 3.26 -1.31 -5.74
C ALA A 112 1.96 -0.87 -6.43
N ALA A 113 1.84 0.41 -6.79
CA ALA A 113 0.70 0.96 -7.52
C ALA A 113 0.53 0.41 -8.95
N MET A 114 1.50 -0.35 -9.48
CA MET A 114 1.39 -1.04 -10.77
C MET A 114 0.65 -2.39 -10.68
N ASP A 115 0.44 -2.93 -9.47
CA ASP A 115 -0.36 -4.14 -9.26
C ASP A 115 -1.83 -3.77 -8.97
N PRO A 116 -2.83 -4.31 -9.70
CA PRO A 116 -4.24 -3.99 -9.47
C PRO A 116 -4.78 -4.24 -8.04
N ILE A 117 -4.13 -5.09 -7.23
CA ILE A 117 -4.59 -5.33 -5.84
C ILE A 117 -4.35 -4.12 -4.93
N PHE A 118 -3.41 -3.23 -5.29
CA PHE A 118 -3.13 -1.97 -4.62
C PHE A 118 -4.40 -1.15 -4.38
N PHE A 119 -5.28 -1.05 -5.38
CA PHE A 119 -6.52 -0.27 -5.30
C PHE A 119 -7.55 -0.89 -4.35
N LEU A 120 -7.63 -2.23 -4.28
CA LEU A 120 -8.50 -2.92 -3.31
C LEU A 120 -7.99 -2.78 -1.88
N HIS A 121 -6.66 -2.84 -1.71
CA HIS A 121 -6.01 -2.56 -0.44
C HIS A 121 -6.29 -1.12 0.03
N HIS A 122 -5.95 -0.11 -0.78
CA HIS A 122 -6.17 1.30 -0.43
C HIS A 122 -7.65 1.68 -0.27
N ALA A 123 -8.59 1.02 -0.96
CA ALA A 123 -10.01 1.16 -0.68
C ALA A 123 -10.38 0.69 0.74
N ASN A 124 -9.78 -0.39 1.23
CA ASN A 124 -9.94 -0.81 2.62
C ASN A 124 -9.22 0.14 3.60
N VAL A 125 -8.04 0.69 3.25
CA VAL A 125 -7.37 1.73 4.07
C VAL A 125 -8.27 2.97 4.23
N ASN A 126 -8.87 3.46 3.14
CA ASN A 126 -9.80 4.59 3.19
C ASN A 126 -11.08 4.27 3.98
N ARG A 127 -11.62 3.05 3.87
CA ARG A 127 -12.71 2.56 4.73
C ARG A 127 -12.34 2.57 6.23
N LEU A 128 -11.10 2.21 6.58
CA LEU A 128 -10.64 2.20 7.96
C LEU A 128 -10.39 3.62 8.51
N LEU A 129 -9.91 4.54 7.67
CA LEU A 129 -9.88 5.98 7.97
C LEU A 129 -11.30 6.51 8.26
N ALA A 130 -12.29 6.19 7.43
CA ALA A 130 -13.68 6.60 7.64
C ALA A 130 -14.28 6.08 8.96
N ILE A 131 -14.01 4.82 9.32
CA ILE A 131 -14.40 4.25 10.61
C ILE A 131 -13.72 5.00 11.77
N TRP A 132 -12.43 5.33 11.63
CA TRP A 132 -11.69 6.10 12.64
C TRP A 132 -12.20 7.53 12.80
N GLN A 133 -12.56 8.22 11.71
CA GLN A 133 -13.11 9.58 11.77
C GLN A 133 -14.41 9.60 12.59
N VAL A 134 -15.31 8.66 12.35
CA VAL A 134 -16.56 8.51 13.13
C VAL A 134 -16.27 8.19 14.60
N ALA A 135 -15.28 7.34 14.90
CA ALA A 135 -14.90 7.00 16.28
C ALA A 135 -14.16 8.13 17.02
N SER A 136 -13.42 8.98 16.31
CA SER A 136 -12.60 10.05 16.88
C SER A 136 -13.29 11.42 16.94
N GLY A 137 -14.37 11.65 16.19
CA GLY A 137 -15.11 12.91 16.18
C GLY A 137 -14.31 14.04 15.54
N ASP A 138 -14.27 15.20 16.19
CA ASP A 138 -13.67 16.42 15.61
C ASP A 138 -12.14 16.37 15.40
N LYS A 139 -11.46 15.31 15.84
CA LYS A 139 -10.00 15.17 15.75
C LYS A 139 -9.55 14.90 14.31
N TRP A 140 -8.67 15.76 13.81
CA TRP A 140 -8.16 15.69 12.44
C TRP A 140 -6.68 16.08 12.37
N MET A 141 -6.17 16.26 11.15
CA MET A 141 -4.78 16.57 10.84
C MET A 141 -4.32 17.88 11.47
N ILE A 142 -3.62 17.78 12.60
CA ILE A 142 -3.00 18.94 13.27
C ILE A 142 -1.74 19.39 12.53
N THR A 143 -1.53 20.70 12.45
CA THR A 143 -0.36 21.31 11.81
C THR A 143 0.94 20.86 12.47
N GLN A 144 1.80 20.22 11.70
CA GLN A 144 3.24 20.06 11.95
C GLN A 144 4.00 21.21 11.28
N PRO A 145 5.30 21.42 11.57
CA PRO A 145 6.05 22.56 11.04
C PRO A 145 5.98 22.70 9.50
N ASP A 146 6.01 21.58 8.78
CA ASP A 146 6.08 21.54 7.31
C ASP A 146 4.77 21.07 6.64
N LEU A 147 3.87 20.42 7.38
CA LEU A 147 2.67 19.75 6.86
C LEU A 147 1.45 19.98 7.74
N GLY A 148 0.29 20.26 7.16
CA GLY A 148 -0.98 20.36 7.89
C GLY A 148 -2.19 20.23 6.98
N GLU A 149 -3.39 20.37 7.54
CA GLU A 149 -4.66 20.15 6.81
C GLU A 149 -4.88 21.07 5.59
N SER A 150 -4.08 22.13 5.42
CA SER A 150 -4.14 23.07 4.29
C SER A 150 -2.98 22.90 3.29
N THR A 151 -2.10 21.92 3.48
CA THR A 151 -1.05 21.57 2.51
C THR A 151 -1.67 20.96 1.25
N TYR A 152 -1.13 21.28 0.07
CA TYR A 152 -1.59 20.74 -1.19
C TYR A 152 -1.25 19.24 -1.34
N LEU A 153 -2.25 18.45 -1.69
CA LEU A 153 -2.14 17.04 -2.05
C LEU A 153 -1.83 16.93 -3.54
N GLU A 154 -0.61 17.28 -3.94
CA GLU A 154 -0.18 17.17 -5.34
C GLU A 154 -0.11 15.69 -5.78
N PRO A 155 -0.43 15.35 -7.04
CA PRO A 155 -0.86 16.24 -8.13
C PRO A 155 -2.40 16.42 -8.22
N PHE A 156 -3.16 16.06 -7.18
CA PHE A 156 -4.62 15.98 -7.24
C PHE A 156 -5.27 17.37 -7.25
N ARG A 157 -5.91 17.74 -8.37
CA ARG A 157 -6.48 19.08 -8.60
C ARG A 157 -7.99 19.13 -8.43
N LYS A 158 -8.49 20.22 -7.83
CA LYS A 158 -9.92 20.56 -7.75
C LYS A 158 -10.40 21.28 -9.01
N ASP A 159 -9.53 22.11 -9.58
CA ASP A 159 -9.76 22.90 -10.78
C ASP A 159 -8.45 23.07 -11.59
N GLY A 160 -8.43 23.91 -12.62
CA GLY A 160 -7.23 24.11 -13.46
C GLY A 160 -6.01 24.70 -12.73
N VAL A 161 -6.18 25.23 -11.51
CA VAL A 161 -5.15 25.98 -10.75
C VAL A 161 -4.96 25.41 -9.34
N THR A 162 -6.04 25.08 -8.60
CA THR A 162 -5.96 24.68 -7.19
C THR A 162 -5.86 23.16 -6.99
N PHE A 163 -5.07 22.75 -6.00
CA PHE A 163 -4.97 21.36 -5.53
C PHE A 163 -5.98 21.07 -4.41
N PHE A 164 -6.29 19.79 -4.23
CA PHE A 164 -6.95 19.31 -3.02
C PHE A 164 -6.05 19.54 -1.79
N THR A 165 -6.66 19.68 -0.63
CA THR A 165 -6.02 19.73 0.69
C THR A 165 -6.75 18.76 1.62
N SER A 166 -6.16 18.40 2.76
CA SER A 166 -6.80 17.50 3.73
C SER A 166 -8.05 18.09 4.40
N LYS A 167 -8.37 19.38 4.17
CA LYS A 167 -9.68 19.99 4.48
C LYS A 167 -10.78 19.60 3.50
N ASP A 168 -10.43 19.42 2.22
CA ASP A 168 -11.39 19.16 1.14
C ASP A 168 -11.85 17.69 1.10
N VAL A 169 -11.14 16.79 1.79
CA VAL A 169 -11.32 15.32 1.77
C VAL A 169 -11.52 14.73 3.17
N ARG A 170 -12.10 15.53 4.08
CA ARG A 170 -12.44 15.14 5.45
C ARG A 170 -13.85 14.54 5.54
#